data_AF-A0A363TVH8-F1
#
_entry.id   AF-A0A363TVH8-F1
#
_cell.length_a   1.000
_cell.length_b   1.000
_cell.length_c   1.000
_cell.angle_alpha   90.00
_cell.angle_beta   90.00
_cell.angle_gamma   90.00
#
_symmetry.space_group_name_H-M   'P 1'
#
loop_
_entity.id
_entity.type
_entity.pdbx_description
1 polymer ?
#
loop_
_entity_poly.entity_id
_entity_poly.type
_entity_poly.pdbx_seq_one_letter_code
_entity_poly.pdbx_strand_id
1 'polypeptide(L)'
;MADRERSRYLVYLSLVIACGSLVAAFYQNFVYTRQLDTIQRNVARGEYIRACRDIIETYFQVKLKVGLMLAPRNGGGANDMFAVEAANAVSRLGGIGTYLANFRDEDIRFRYTQLTDELTRIVMAARVARAPDTLFGKADELFAGLNDDCVRTARGIGL
;
A
#
# COMPACT_ATOMS: atom_id res chain seq x y z
N MET A 1 -43.96 58.15 -9.15
CA MET A 1 -43.85 56.91 -9.97
C MET A 1 -42.41 56.41 -10.06
N ALA A 2 -41.39 57.30 -10.13
CA ALA A 2 -39.97 56.94 -10.21
C ALA A 2 -39.43 56.03 -9.07
N ASP A 3 -39.86 56.24 -7.81
CA ASP A 3 -39.35 55.44 -6.68
C ASP A 3 -39.79 53.96 -6.71
N ARG A 4 -40.97 53.68 -7.27
CA ARG A 4 -41.50 52.31 -7.37
C ARG A 4 -40.75 51.50 -8.43
N GLU A 5 -40.34 52.13 -9.52
CA GLU A 5 -39.50 51.49 -10.54
C GLU A 5 -38.09 51.24 -10.04
N ARG A 6 -37.47 52.24 -9.38
CA ARG A 6 -36.15 52.08 -8.76
C ARG A 6 -36.12 50.94 -7.74
N SER A 7 -37.16 50.80 -6.92
CA SER A 7 -37.31 49.70 -5.96
C SER A 7 -37.41 48.33 -6.66
N ARG A 8 -38.17 48.22 -7.76
CA ARG A 8 -38.25 46.97 -8.54
C ARG A 8 -36.90 46.58 -9.16
N TYR A 9 -36.17 47.55 -9.73
CA TYR A 9 -34.84 47.29 -10.29
C TYR A 9 -33.84 46.79 -9.23
N LEU A 10 -33.88 47.36 -8.03
CA LEU A 10 -33.03 46.91 -6.92
C LEU A 10 -33.37 45.48 -6.47
N VAL A 11 -34.66 45.12 -6.46
CA VAL A 11 -35.11 43.74 -6.15
C VAL A 11 -34.69 42.77 -7.25
N TYR A 12 -34.82 43.11 -8.53
CA TYR A 12 -34.35 42.23 -9.61
C TYR A 12 -32.83 42.06 -9.58
N LEU A 13 -32.08 43.14 -9.32
CA LEU A 13 -30.63 43.09 -9.20
C LEU A 13 -30.20 42.17 -8.04
N SER A 14 -30.83 42.30 -6.87
CA SER A 14 -30.50 41.45 -5.71
C SER A 14 -30.85 39.97 -5.97
N LEU A 15 -31.94 39.71 -6.69
CA LEU A 15 -32.36 38.35 -7.06
C LEU A 15 -31.39 37.71 -8.07
N VAL A 16 -30.92 38.49 -9.06
CA VAL A 16 -29.89 38.04 -10.01
C VAL A 16 -28.57 37.77 -9.31
N ILE A 17 -28.16 38.64 -8.39
CA ILE A 17 -26.94 38.43 -7.58
C ILE A 17 -27.10 37.16 -6.74
N ALA A 18 -28.22 36.98 -6.05
CA ALA A 18 -28.48 35.80 -5.23
C ALA A 18 -28.46 34.50 -6.05
N CYS A 19 -29.10 34.48 -7.22
CA CYS A 19 -29.05 33.34 -8.14
C CYS A 19 -27.64 33.09 -8.67
N GLY A 20 -26.90 34.16 -9.04
CA GLY A 20 -25.51 34.06 -9.48
C GLY A 20 -24.60 33.48 -8.39
N SER A 21 -24.76 33.92 -7.14
CA SER A 21 -24.05 33.37 -5.98
C SER A 21 -24.39 31.91 -5.73
N LEU A 22 -25.67 31.52 -5.87
CA LEU A 22 -26.11 30.14 -5.72
C LEU A 22 -25.48 29.24 -6.78
N VAL A 23 -25.53 29.64 -8.05
CA VAL A 23 -24.92 28.90 -9.16
C VAL A 23 -23.40 28.78 -8.98
N ALA A 24 -22.74 29.88 -8.59
CA ALA A 24 -21.31 29.85 -8.29
C ALA A 24 -20.97 28.88 -7.15
N ALA A 25 -21.76 28.86 -6.08
CA ALA A 25 -21.58 27.94 -4.96
C ALA A 25 -21.79 26.47 -5.38
N PHE A 26 -22.81 26.17 -6.17
CA PHE A 26 -23.03 24.82 -6.70
C PHE A 26 -21.90 24.38 -7.63
N TYR A 27 -21.43 25.27 -8.51
CA TYR A 27 -20.33 24.98 -9.42
C TYR A 27 -19.03 24.73 -8.66
N GLN A 28 -18.70 25.58 -7.68
CA GLN A 28 -17.55 25.38 -6.82
C GLN A 28 -17.66 24.05 -6.07
N ASN A 29 -18.79 23.74 -5.45
CA ASN A 29 -19.00 22.47 -4.76
C ASN A 29 -18.83 21.26 -5.68
N PHE A 30 -19.37 21.32 -6.89
CA PHE A 30 -19.22 20.27 -7.90
C PHE A 30 -17.76 20.05 -8.31
N VAL A 31 -17.01 21.13 -8.55
CA VAL A 31 -15.57 21.04 -8.88
C VAL A 31 -14.78 20.53 -7.68
N TYR A 32 -15.03 21.02 -6.47
CA TYR A 32 -14.33 20.61 -5.25
C TYR A 32 -14.52 19.12 -4.97
N THR A 33 -15.74 18.61 -5.04
CA THR A 33 -16.04 17.18 -4.82
C THR A 33 -15.29 16.29 -5.83
N ARG A 34 -15.32 16.64 -7.12
CA ARG A 34 -14.57 15.93 -8.18
C ARG A 34 -13.05 15.96 -7.97
N GLN A 35 -12.50 17.10 -7.55
CA GLN A 35 -11.07 17.25 -7.29
C GLN A 35 -10.65 16.42 -6.07
N LEU A 36 -11.44 16.41 -5.00
CA LEU A 36 -11.19 15.60 -3.81
C LEU A 36 -11.19 14.11 -4.13
N ASP A 37 -12.17 13.62 -4.90
CA ASP A 37 -12.23 12.20 -5.31
C ASP A 37 -10.99 11.80 -6.13
N THR A 38 -10.55 12.68 -7.02
CA THR A 38 -9.37 12.46 -7.86
C THR A 38 -8.09 12.42 -7.02
N ILE A 39 -7.94 13.37 -6.10
CA ILE A 39 -6.79 13.45 -5.19
C ILE A 39 -6.76 12.22 -4.28
N GLN A 40 -7.89 11.86 -3.66
CA GLN A 40 -7.97 10.71 -2.75
C GLN A 40 -7.59 9.40 -3.46
N ARG A 41 -8.08 9.17 -4.69
CA ARG A 41 -7.71 7.98 -5.47
C ARG A 41 -6.23 7.95 -5.83
N ASN A 42 -5.67 9.10 -6.20
CA ASN A 42 -4.25 9.20 -6.56
C ASN A 42 -3.33 9.03 -5.33
N VAL A 43 -3.73 9.57 -4.17
CA VAL A 43 -3.02 9.38 -2.90
C VAL A 43 -3.08 7.92 -2.49
N ALA A 44 -4.26 7.29 -2.49
CA ALA A 44 -4.40 5.87 -2.16
C ALA A 44 -3.56 4.96 -3.07
N ARG A 45 -3.56 5.24 -4.38
CA ARG A 45 -2.71 4.52 -5.35
C ARG A 45 -1.21 4.76 -5.08
N GLY A 46 -0.83 5.98 -4.73
CA GLY A 46 0.55 6.33 -4.40
C GLY A 46 1.04 5.61 -3.15
N GLU A 47 0.24 5.59 -2.08
CA GLU A 47 0.52 4.83 -0.86
C GLU A 47 0.61 3.33 -1.13
N TYR A 48 -0.29 2.79 -1.94
CA TYR A 48 -0.25 1.37 -2.34
C TYR A 48 1.04 1.02 -3.08
N ILE A 49 1.46 1.82 -4.06
CA ILE A 49 2.70 1.58 -4.81
C ILE A 49 3.92 1.67 -3.89
N ARG A 50 3.91 2.60 -2.93
CA ARG A 50 4.98 2.71 -1.91
C ARG A 50 5.04 1.44 -1.06
N ALA A 51 3.92 0.97 -0.55
CA ALA A 51 3.85 -0.27 0.23
C ALA A 51 4.27 -1.50 -0.60
N CYS A 52 3.92 -1.56 -1.89
CA CYS A 52 4.40 -2.58 -2.82
C CYS A 52 5.93 -2.58 -2.95
N ARG A 53 6.56 -1.41 -3.03
CA ARG A 53 8.03 -1.33 -3.02
C ARG A 53 8.60 -1.84 -1.68
N ASP A 54 8.03 -1.40 -0.56
CA ASP A 54 8.54 -1.73 0.77
C ASP A 54 8.44 -3.23 1.08
N ILE A 55 7.38 -3.91 0.61
CA ILE A 55 7.24 -5.35 0.79
C ILE A 55 8.25 -6.14 -0.05
N ILE A 56 8.54 -5.67 -1.27
CA ILE A 56 9.56 -6.28 -2.14
C ILE A 56 10.93 -6.17 -1.48
N GLU A 57 11.29 -4.97 -1.01
CA GLU A 57 12.56 -4.75 -0.35
C GLU A 57 12.68 -5.62 0.91
N THR A 58 11.63 -5.66 1.73
CA THR A 58 11.63 -6.44 2.98
C THR A 58 11.73 -7.95 2.70
N TYR A 59 11.08 -8.45 1.63
CA TYR A 59 11.19 -9.85 1.21
C TYR A 59 12.64 -10.24 0.89
N PHE A 60 13.32 -9.42 0.07
CA PHE A 60 14.72 -9.69 -0.27
C PHE A 60 15.68 -9.49 0.90
N GLN A 61 15.37 -8.61 1.85
CA GLN A 61 16.10 -8.53 3.10
C GLN A 61 16.05 -9.84 3.89
N VAL A 62 14.88 -10.51 3.97
CA VAL A 62 14.78 -11.84 4.59
C VAL A 62 15.68 -12.85 3.87
N LYS A 63 15.62 -12.92 2.54
CA LYS A 63 16.47 -13.84 1.75
C LYS A 63 17.95 -13.62 2.03
N LEU A 64 18.39 -12.36 2.05
CA LEU A 64 19.76 -12.00 2.32
C LEU A 64 20.21 -12.45 3.72
N LYS A 65 19.43 -12.12 4.76
CA LYS A 65 19.78 -12.47 6.14
C LYS A 65 19.82 -13.98 6.36
N VAL A 66 18.86 -14.72 5.80
CA VAL A 66 18.86 -16.18 5.81
C VAL A 66 20.07 -16.74 5.07
N GLY A 67 20.42 -16.20 3.90
CA GLY A 67 21.63 -16.60 3.17
C GLY A 67 22.91 -16.37 3.98
N LEU A 68 22.98 -15.28 4.74
CA LEU A 68 24.11 -14.99 5.64
C LEU A 68 24.19 -15.94 6.85
N MET A 69 23.05 -16.46 7.32
CA MET A 69 23.00 -17.47 8.40
C MET A 69 23.50 -18.84 7.92
N LEU A 70 23.26 -19.17 6.66
CA LEU A 70 23.65 -20.44 6.04
C LEU A 70 25.07 -20.43 5.48
N ALA A 71 25.67 -19.24 5.31
CA ALA A 71 27.02 -19.10 4.79
C ALA A 71 28.05 -19.71 5.77
N PRO A 72 29.01 -20.53 5.29
CA PRO A 72 30.04 -21.11 6.15
C PRO A 72 30.93 -19.99 6.75
N ARG A 73 30.94 -19.87 8.09
CA ARG A 73 31.73 -18.87 8.82
C ARG A 73 32.39 -19.46 10.08
N ASN A 74 33.62 -19.05 10.34
CA ASN A 74 34.46 -19.50 11.46
C ASN A 74 34.16 -18.82 12.82
N GLY A 75 32.96 -18.26 13.04
CA GLY A 75 32.65 -17.52 14.28
C GLY A 75 31.15 -17.51 14.61
N GLY A 76 30.78 -18.10 15.76
CA GLY A 76 29.39 -18.41 16.13
C GLY A 76 28.49 -17.23 16.53
N GLY A 77 29.02 -16.02 16.77
CA GLY A 77 28.24 -14.89 17.29
C GLY A 77 27.37 -14.15 16.25
N ALA A 78 27.70 -14.24 14.96
CA ALA A 78 26.99 -13.48 13.92
C ALA A 78 25.64 -14.12 13.53
N ASN A 79 25.47 -15.43 13.74
CA ASN A 79 24.27 -16.16 13.33
C ASN A 79 23.02 -15.78 14.12
N ASP A 80 23.12 -15.57 15.42
CA ASP A 80 21.97 -15.14 16.23
C ASP A 80 21.52 -13.71 15.87
N MET A 81 22.47 -12.81 15.55
CA MET A 81 22.13 -11.46 15.09
C MET A 81 21.37 -11.49 13.76
N PHE A 82 21.85 -12.24 12.77
CA PHE A 82 21.15 -12.37 11.48
C PHE A 82 19.79 -13.07 11.62
N ALA A 83 19.66 -14.01 12.57
CA ALA A 83 18.37 -14.63 12.88
C ALA A 83 17.35 -13.61 13.43
N VAL A 84 17.78 -12.74 14.35
CA VAL A 84 16.94 -11.66 14.89
C VAL A 84 16.57 -10.66 13.81
N GLU A 85 17.52 -10.24 12.96
CA GLU A 85 17.26 -9.33 11.85
C GLU A 85 16.31 -9.93 10.81
N ALA A 86 16.47 -11.22 10.50
CA ALA A 86 15.57 -11.93 9.60
C ALA A 86 14.16 -12.02 10.19
N ALA A 87 14.02 -12.39 11.47
CA ALA A 87 12.72 -12.44 12.15
C ALA A 87 12.04 -11.06 12.20
N ASN A 88 12.80 -9.99 12.45
CA ASN A 88 12.28 -8.62 12.41
C ASN A 88 11.78 -8.25 10.99
N ALA A 89 12.54 -8.61 9.95
CA ALA A 89 12.13 -8.39 8.57
C ALA A 89 10.86 -9.18 8.21
N VAL A 90 10.71 -10.42 8.69
CA VAL A 90 9.47 -11.19 8.53
C VAL A 90 8.27 -10.51 9.21
N SER A 91 8.44 -10.04 10.43
CA SER A 91 7.40 -9.28 11.15
C SER A 91 7.01 -8.01 10.41
N ARG A 92 8.00 -7.25 9.88
CA ARG A 92 7.75 -6.07 9.05
C ARG A 92 6.99 -6.42 7.77
N LEU A 93 7.35 -7.53 7.11
CA LEU A 93 6.65 -8.01 5.93
C LEU A 93 5.19 -8.35 6.23
N GLY A 94 4.90 -9.03 7.35
CA GLY A 94 3.54 -9.30 7.80
C GLY A 94 2.73 -8.03 8.05
N GLY A 95 3.35 -7.00 8.64
CA GLY A 95 2.73 -5.68 8.83
C GLY A 95 2.39 -4.99 7.52
N ILE A 96 3.33 -4.92 6.58
CA ILE A 96 3.11 -4.31 5.26
C ILE A 96 2.07 -5.11 4.46
N GLY A 97 2.13 -6.45 4.51
CA GLY A 97 1.15 -7.32 3.85
C GLY A 97 -0.27 -7.12 4.40
N THR A 98 -0.41 -6.96 5.72
CA THR A 98 -1.70 -6.63 6.34
C THR A 98 -2.22 -5.26 5.90
N TYR A 99 -1.33 -4.28 5.77
CA TYR A 99 -1.67 -2.96 5.23
C TYR A 99 -2.13 -3.04 3.76
N LEU A 100 -1.38 -3.74 2.91
CA LEU A 100 -1.70 -3.94 1.49
C LEU A 100 -3.03 -4.68 1.30
N ALA A 101 -3.34 -5.64 2.19
CA ALA A 101 -4.60 -6.35 2.18
C ALA A 101 -5.82 -5.44 2.42
N ASN A 102 -5.67 -4.27 3.07
CA ASN A 102 -6.77 -3.32 3.24
C ASN A 102 -7.21 -2.65 1.93
N PHE A 103 -6.42 -2.78 0.86
CA PHE A 103 -6.74 -2.24 -0.47
C PHE A 103 -7.29 -3.30 -1.42
N ARG A 104 -7.56 -4.53 -0.94
CA ARG A 104 -7.93 -5.70 -1.75
C ARG A 104 -8.95 -6.58 -1.02
N ASP A 105 -9.39 -7.65 -1.69
CA ASP A 105 -10.32 -8.65 -1.15
C ASP A 105 -9.68 -9.54 -0.06
N GLU A 106 -10.53 -10.17 0.76
CA GLU A 106 -10.11 -10.99 1.92
C GLU A 106 -9.11 -12.11 1.55
N ASP A 107 -9.21 -12.67 0.33
CA ASP A 107 -8.31 -13.73 -0.15
C ASP A 107 -6.83 -13.30 -0.19
N ILE A 108 -6.56 -12.01 -0.44
CA ILE A 108 -5.19 -11.48 -0.49
C ILE A 108 -4.57 -11.42 0.91
N ARG A 109 -5.37 -11.11 1.94
CA ARG A 109 -4.91 -11.12 3.33
C ARG A 109 -4.37 -12.50 3.69
N PHE A 110 -5.11 -13.55 3.33
CA PHE A 110 -4.71 -14.94 3.59
C PHE A 110 -3.38 -15.29 2.90
N ARG A 111 -3.17 -14.86 1.66
CA ARG A 111 -1.91 -15.10 0.93
C ARG A 111 -0.70 -14.41 1.60
N TYR A 112 -0.86 -13.18 2.09
CA TYR A 112 0.20 -12.52 2.85
C TYR A 112 0.50 -13.24 4.17
N THR A 113 -0.53 -13.71 4.89
CA THR A 113 -0.33 -14.53 6.10
C THR A 113 0.45 -15.81 5.78
N GLN A 114 0.07 -16.53 4.72
CA GLN A 114 0.78 -17.73 4.29
C GLN A 114 2.25 -17.46 3.95
N LEU A 115 2.53 -16.32 3.29
CA LEU A 115 3.90 -15.90 2.98
C LEU A 115 4.70 -15.61 4.27
N THR A 116 4.12 -14.88 5.23
CA THR A 116 4.74 -14.59 6.53
C THR A 116 5.03 -15.87 7.32
N ASP A 117 4.11 -16.83 7.31
CA ASP A 117 4.28 -18.12 7.98
C ASP A 117 5.38 -18.96 7.34
N GLU A 118 5.48 -18.96 6.00
CA GLU A 118 6.57 -19.64 5.32
C GLU A 118 7.92 -19.01 5.61
N LEU A 119 8.01 -17.68 5.57
CA LEU A 119 9.27 -16.99 5.87
C LEU A 119 9.69 -17.22 7.32
N THR A 120 8.75 -17.27 8.26
CA THR A 120 9.03 -17.63 9.66
C THR A 120 9.64 -19.04 9.75
N ARG A 121 9.03 -20.01 9.06
CA ARG A 121 9.55 -21.39 9.00
C ARG A 121 10.95 -21.45 8.41
N ILE A 122 11.20 -20.70 7.34
CA ILE A 122 12.51 -20.59 6.68
C ILE A 122 13.56 -20.04 7.63
N VAL A 123 13.27 -18.95 8.34
CA VAL A 123 14.21 -18.35 9.32
C VAL A 123 14.52 -19.34 10.44
N MET A 124 13.52 -20.05 10.96
CA MET A 124 13.72 -21.07 12.00
C MET A 124 14.56 -22.26 11.51
N ALA A 125 14.32 -22.72 10.28
CA ALA A 125 15.09 -23.80 9.67
C ALA A 125 16.56 -23.39 9.43
N ALA A 126 16.78 -22.15 8.98
CA ALA A 126 18.12 -21.61 8.76
C ALA A 126 18.90 -21.46 10.08
N ARG A 127 18.22 -21.09 11.18
CA ARG A 127 18.84 -20.96 12.50
C ARG A 127 19.47 -22.27 12.99
N VAL A 128 18.87 -23.40 12.65
CA VAL A 128 19.37 -24.74 13.04
C VAL A 128 20.19 -25.41 11.92
N ALA A 129 20.59 -24.67 10.88
CA ALA A 129 21.35 -25.14 9.72
C ALA A 129 20.73 -26.36 8.99
N ARG A 130 19.40 -26.52 9.05
CA ARG A 130 18.67 -27.62 8.38
C ARG A 130 17.98 -27.18 7.08
N ALA A 131 18.59 -26.24 6.35
CA ALA A 131 17.97 -25.70 5.15
C ALA A 131 18.33 -26.54 3.90
N PRO A 132 17.34 -27.03 3.14
CA PRO A 132 17.58 -27.60 1.81
C PRO A 132 17.90 -26.50 0.78
N ASP A 133 18.53 -26.86 -0.33
CA ASP A 133 18.87 -25.92 -1.43
C ASP A 133 17.64 -25.19 -2.02
N THR A 134 16.44 -25.76 -1.85
CA THR A 134 15.16 -25.21 -2.32
C THR A 134 14.38 -24.45 -1.23
N LEU A 135 15.05 -23.97 -0.18
CA LEU A 135 14.43 -23.37 1.01
C LEU A 135 13.36 -22.32 0.69
N PHE A 136 13.58 -21.49 -0.32
CA PHE A 136 12.67 -20.40 -0.69
C PHE A 136 11.65 -20.74 -1.76
N GLY A 137 11.65 -21.93 -2.37
CA GLY A 137 10.85 -22.20 -3.57
C GLY A 137 9.36 -21.87 -3.42
N LYS A 138 8.74 -22.32 -2.32
CA LYS A 138 7.33 -22.02 -2.02
C LYS A 138 7.08 -20.56 -1.65
N ALA A 139 8.01 -19.92 -0.94
CA ALA A 139 7.91 -18.50 -0.60
C ALA A 139 8.04 -17.62 -1.86
N ASP A 140 8.92 -18.00 -2.79
CA ASP A 140 9.12 -17.32 -4.07
C ASP A 140 7.87 -17.42 -4.95
N GLU A 141 7.20 -18.57 -4.98
CA GLU A 141 5.92 -18.74 -5.69
C GLU A 141 4.82 -17.85 -5.12
N LEU A 142 4.62 -17.87 -3.79
CA LEU A 142 3.65 -17.02 -3.10
C LEU A 142 3.94 -15.53 -3.34
N PHE A 143 5.20 -15.14 -3.20
CA PHE A 143 5.64 -13.76 -3.40
C PHE A 143 5.48 -13.30 -4.84
N ALA A 144 5.79 -14.15 -5.83
CA ALA A 144 5.59 -13.83 -7.23
C ALA A 144 4.12 -13.53 -7.55
N GLY A 145 3.20 -14.37 -7.05
CA GLY A 145 1.76 -14.14 -7.22
C GLY A 145 1.27 -12.84 -6.58
N LEU A 146 1.79 -12.49 -5.40
CA LEU A 146 1.49 -11.23 -4.72
C LEU A 146 2.16 -10.01 -5.39
N ASN A 147 3.30 -10.20 -6.05
CA ASN A 147 4.02 -9.14 -6.73
C ASN A 147 3.41 -8.80 -8.09
N ASP A 148 2.81 -9.77 -8.79
CA ASP A 148 2.07 -9.52 -10.02
C ASP A 148 0.93 -8.51 -9.82
N ASP A 149 0.30 -8.54 -8.64
CA ASP A 149 -0.68 -7.55 -8.22
C ASP A 149 -0.10 -6.13 -8.14
N CYS A 150 1.07 -6.01 -7.53
CA CYS A 150 1.80 -4.74 -7.47
C CYS A 150 2.17 -4.22 -8.88
N VAL A 151 2.60 -5.10 -9.77
CA VAL A 151 2.94 -4.77 -11.17
C VAL A 151 1.72 -4.27 -11.94
N ARG A 152 0.56 -4.94 -11.78
CA ARG A 152 -0.71 -4.52 -12.41
C ARG A 152 -1.11 -3.10 -12.00
N THR A 153 -1.10 -2.83 -10.69
CA THR A 153 -1.44 -1.50 -10.16
C THR A 153 -0.45 -0.41 -10.62
N ALA A 154 0.85 -0.73 -10.68
CA ALA A 154 1.88 0.18 -11.17
C ALA A 154 1.69 0.53 -12.66
N ARG A 155 1.33 -0.45 -13.49
CA ARG A 155 1.04 -0.26 -14.92
C ARG A 155 -0.30 0.44 -15.19
N GLY A 156 -1.13 0.64 -14.17
CA GLY A 156 -2.45 1.23 -14.31
C GLY A 156 -3.48 0.28 -14.91
N ILE A 157 -3.20 -1.02 -14.88
CA ILE A 157 -4.09 -2.08 -15.36
C ILE A 157 -4.81 -2.65 -14.12
N GLY A 158 -5.90 -1.99 -13.72
CA GLY A 158 -6.81 -2.47 -12.67
C GLY A 158 -6.33 -2.25 -11.23
N LEU A 159 -7.17 -1.57 -10.44
CA LEU A 159 -7.40 -1.92 -9.04
C LEU A 159 -8.63 -2.81 -9.01
#